data_AF-A0A0D7BH93-F1
#
_entry.id   AF-A0A0D7BH93-F1
#
_cell.length_a   1.000
_cell.length_b   1.000
_cell.length_c   1.000
_cell.angle_alpha   90.00
_cell.angle_beta   90.00
_cell.angle_gamma   90.00
#
_symmetry.space_group_name_H-M   'P 1'
#
loop_
_entity.id
_entity.type
_entity.pdbx_description
1 polymer ?
#
loop_
_entity_poly.entity_id
_entity_poly.type
_entity_poly.pdbx_seq_one_letter_code
_entity_poly.pdbx_strand_id
1 'polypeptide(L)'
;MRDTFCASCAKDTGDLQTCSGCKGPMYCSKECQRKHWKTHKHECEVGKKWYDRYRLCRDGSKHHGKLELMPWGEPSEGTGWGCIPLEDVTEAKNLWETKYGRDPKRFFKSYPLSFRWTCCGTDGGMVWGCDHHGTGPQPCTCDFCKMGQALPDHIFDMTTASRRGLTLSRGPDPRSYDPLQAEISRMGRGLMGMDK
;
A
#
# COMPACT_ATOMS: atom_id res chain seq x y z
N MET A 1 -1.61 -20.42 4.24
CA MET A 1 -2.77 -20.78 5.10
C MET A 1 -2.87 -19.70 6.16
N ARG A 2 -4.02 -19.07 6.35
CA ARG A 2 -4.25 -18.18 7.51
C ARG A 2 -4.61 -19.09 8.68
N ASP A 3 -3.94 -18.93 9.83
CA ASP A 3 -4.26 -19.72 11.02
C ASP A 3 -5.70 -19.38 11.47
N THR A 4 -6.62 -20.32 11.35
CA THR A 4 -8.01 -20.16 11.82
C THR A 4 -8.13 -20.48 13.33
N PHE A 5 -7.01 -20.63 14.03
CA PHE A 5 -6.97 -21.03 15.43
C PHE A 5 -6.21 -20.01 16.27
N CYS A 6 -6.58 -19.89 17.53
CA CYS A 6 -5.82 -19.08 18.48
C CYS A 6 -4.43 -19.68 18.73
N ALA A 7 -3.37 -18.91 18.48
CA ALA A 7 -1.99 -19.34 18.66
C ALA A 7 -1.60 -19.68 20.12
N SER A 8 -2.44 -19.34 21.11
CA SER A 8 -2.18 -19.65 22.52
C SER A 8 -2.99 -20.81 23.09
N CYS A 9 -4.21 -21.05 22.58
CA CYS A 9 -5.13 -22.04 23.15
C CYS A 9 -5.72 -23.00 22.13
N ALA A 10 -5.32 -22.88 20.85
CA ALA A 10 -5.73 -23.69 19.72
C ALA A 10 -7.25 -23.72 19.43
N LYS A 11 -8.06 -22.89 20.10
CA LYS A 11 -9.48 -22.79 19.84
C LYS A 11 -9.72 -22.11 18.49
N ASP A 12 -10.62 -22.70 17.71
CA ASP A 12 -11.25 -22.06 16.56
C ASP A 12 -12.41 -21.20 17.09
N THR A 13 -12.24 -19.90 17.01
CA THR A 13 -13.27 -18.93 17.41
C THR A 13 -13.46 -17.99 16.24
N GLY A 14 -14.70 -17.64 15.88
CA GLY A 14 -14.95 -16.74 14.74
C GLY A 14 -14.26 -15.37 14.83
N ASP A 15 -14.01 -14.89 16.06
CA ASP A 15 -13.51 -13.53 16.31
C ASP A 15 -12.02 -13.50 16.74
N LEU A 16 -11.14 -14.00 15.88
CA LEU A 16 -9.69 -13.94 16.12
C LEU A 16 -9.09 -12.57 15.74
N GLN A 17 -8.20 -12.07 16.61
CA GLN A 17 -7.47 -10.82 16.43
C GLN A 17 -5.99 -11.10 16.11
N THR A 18 -5.46 -10.48 15.05
CA THR A 18 -4.04 -10.60 14.70
C THR A 18 -3.15 -9.79 15.65
N CYS A 19 -1.91 -10.25 15.85
CA CYS A 19 -0.90 -9.49 16.58
C CYS A 19 -0.75 -8.07 15.98
N SER A 20 -0.96 -7.03 16.78
CA SER A 20 -0.93 -5.64 16.29
C SER A 20 0.45 -5.21 15.76
N GLY A 21 1.53 -5.82 16.22
CA GLY A 21 2.90 -5.55 15.79
C GLY A 21 3.24 -6.14 14.42
N CYS A 22 3.29 -7.47 14.32
CA CYS A 22 3.74 -8.17 13.10
C CYS A 22 2.60 -8.63 12.18
N LYS A 23 1.34 -8.50 12.60
CA LYS A 23 0.14 -8.99 11.88
C LYS A 23 0.14 -10.50 11.58
N GLY A 24 0.98 -11.28 12.27
CA GLY A 24 1.11 -12.72 12.12
C GLY A 24 0.06 -13.51 12.92
N PRO A 25 0.41 -14.07 14.09
CA PRO A 25 -0.47 -14.98 14.82
C PRO A 25 -1.75 -14.32 15.29
N MET A 26 -2.78 -15.16 15.46
CA MET A 26 -4.14 -14.79 15.81
C MET A 26 -4.50 -15.22 17.23
N TYR A 27 -5.32 -14.42 17.92
CA TYR A 27 -5.70 -14.63 19.32
C TYR A 27 -7.18 -14.33 19.54
N CYS A 28 -7.86 -15.17 20.32
CA CYS A 28 -9.25 -14.91 20.73
C CYS A 28 -9.35 -13.79 21.78
N SER A 29 -8.24 -13.47 22.47
CA SER A 29 -8.21 -12.42 23.49
C SER A 29 -6.81 -11.85 23.73
N LYS A 30 -6.75 -10.67 24.35
CA LYS A 30 -5.49 -10.07 24.82
C LYS A 30 -4.76 -10.96 25.83
N GLU A 31 -5.49 -11.78 26.60
CA GLU A 31 -4.91 -12.75 27.53
C GLU A 31 -4.12 -13.83 26.80
N CYS A 32 -4.71 -14.41 25.76
CA CYS A 32 -4.04 -15.38 24.90
C CYS A 32 -2.79 -14.77 24.24
N GLN A 33 -2.87 -13.53 23.78
CA GLN A 33 -1.69 -12.84 23.24
C GLN A 33 -0.58 -12.67 24.29
N ARG A 34 -0.91 -12.25 25.52
CA ARG A 34 0.06 -12.10 26.62
C ARG A 34 0.69 -13.44 27.01
N LYS A 35 -0.09 -14.52 27.03
CA LYS A 35 0.39 -15.88 27.33
C LYS A 35 1.38 -16.36 26.27
N HIS A 36 1.09 -16.14 24.99
CA HIS A 36 1.96 -16.50 23.88
C HIS A 36 3.18 -15.57 23.71
N TRP A 37 3.19 -14.39 24.35
CA TRP A 37 4.23 -13.38 24.14
C TRP A 37 5.66 -13.87 24.39
N LYS A 38 5.86 -14.75 25.38
CA LYS A 38 7.19 -15.28 25.73
C LYS A 38 7.89 -15.96 24.55
N THR A 39 7.14 -16.72 23.74
CA THR A 39 7.67 -17.41 22.56
C THR A 39 7.55 -16.56 21.30
N HIS A 40 6.48 -15.74 21.19
CA HIS A 40 6.24 -14.92 20.02
C HIS A 40 7.14 -13.68 19.89
N LYS A 41 7.69 -13.14 20.98
CA LYS A 41 8.37 -11.83 21.01
C LYS A 41 9.44 -11.68 19.92
N HIS A 42 10.30 -12.68 19.75
CA HIS A 42 11.39 -12.63 18.78
C HIS A 42 10.86 -12.63 17.34
N GLU A 43 9.96 -13.56 17.02
CA GLU A 43 9.31 -13.64 15.71
C GLU A 43 8.49 -12.38 15.39
N CYS A 44 7.86 -11.78 16.40
CA CYS A 44 7.14 -10.52 16.24
C CYS A 44 8.06 -9.40 15.78
N GLU A 45 9.25 -9.29 16.37
CA GLU A 45 10.21 -8.25 16.00
C GLU A 45 10.72 -8.43 14.57
N VAL A 46 11.01 -9.67 14.17
CA VAL A 46 11.41 -10.01 12.79
C VAL A 46 10.26 -9.78 11.79
N GLY A 47 9.02 -10.06 12.21
CA GLY A 47 7.84 -9.94 11.38
C GLY A 47 7.41 -8.49 11.11
N LYS A 48 7.63 -7.58 12.06
CA LYS A 48 7.28 -6.15 11.95
C LYS A 48 7.90 -5.54 10.69
N LYS A 49 7.09 -4.85 9.90
CA LYS A 49 7.62 -4.06 8.80
C LYS A 49 7.82 -2.64 9.27
N TRP A 50 9.02 -2.10 9.08
CA TRP A 50 9.36 -0.74 9.51
C TRP A 50 8.40 0.31 8.93
N TYR A 51 7.82 0.03 7.77
CA TYR A 51 6.90 0.89 7.04
C TYR A 51 5.42 0.73 7.43
N ASP A 52 5.06 -0.20 8.31
CA ASP A 52 3.66 -0.41 8.71
C ASP A 52 3.01 0.86 9.30
N ARG A 53 3.83 1.73 9.91
CA ARG A 53 3.41 3.03 10.47
C ARG A 53 3.05 4.09 9.42
N TYR A 54 3.42 3.89 8.16
CA TYR A 54 3.16 4.83 7.06
C TYR A 54 2.01 4.38 6.14
N ARG A 55 1.33 3.28 6.48
CA ARG A 55 0.28 2.72 5.62
C ARG A 55 -0.98 3.56 5.54
N LEU A 56 -1.32 4.25 6.63
CA LEU A 56 -2.57 5.01 6.73
C LEU A 56 -2.40 6.36 6.05
N CYS A 57 -3.17 6.59 5.00
CA CYS A 57 -3.29 7.87 4.32
C CYS A 57 -4.20 8.80 5.12
N ARG A 58 -4.09 10.10 4.87
CA ARG A 58 -4.86 11.13 5.58
C ARG A 58 -6.36 11.12 5.22
N ASP A 59 -6.75 10.54 4.08
CA ASP A 59 -8.16 10.30 3.69
C ASP A 59 -8.76 9.05 4.34
N GLY A 60 -7.99 8.36 5.18
CA GLY A 60 -8.41 7.11 5.80
C GLY A 60 -8.17 5.86 4.93
N SER A 61 -7.75 6.03 3.66
CA SER A 61 -7.32 4.90 2.83
C SER A 61 -6.02 4.28 3.37
N LYS A 62 -5.73 3.03 2.98
CA LYS A 62 -4.62 2.27 3.57
C LYS A 62 -3.86 1.42 2.57
N HIS A 63 -2.55 1.63 2.49
CA HIS A 63 -1.65 0.78 1.73
C HIS A 63 -1.49 -0.61 2.36
N HIS A 64 -1.67 -1.65 1.55
CA HIS A 64 -1.48 -3.05 1.94
C HIS A 64 -0.24 -3.69 1.31
N GLY A 65 0.39 -3.03 0.34
CA GLY A 65 1.63 -3.47 -0.31
C GLY A 65 2.88 -3.30 0.56
N LYS A 66 4.04 -3.56 -0.05
CA LYS A 66 5.35 -3.26 0.54
C LYS A 66 5.75 -1.83 0.18
N LEU A 67 6.51 -1.19 1.06
CA LEU A 67 7.21 0.06 0.73
C LEU A 67 8.62 -0.31 0.24
N GLU A 68 8.88 -0.04 -1.03
CA GLU A 68 10.06 -0.51 -1.77
C GLU A 68 10.89 0.69 -2.25
N LEU A 69 12.19 0.70 -2.00
CA LEU A 69 13.11 1.68 -2.58
C LEU A 69 13.19 1.47 -4.09
N MET A 70 13.10 2.53 -4.88
CA MET A 70 13.21 2.46 -6.33
C MET A 70 14.67 2.66 -6.75
N PRO A 71 15.41 1.64 -7.20
CA PRO A 71 16.77 1.80 -7.71
C PRO A 71 16.84 2.48 -9.10
N TRP A 72 15.75 3.08 -9.56
CA TRP A 72 15.61 3.74 -10.85
C TRP A 72 14.91 5.10 -10.69
N GLY A 73 14.86 5.83 -11.80
CA GLY A 73 14.01 7.00 -12.03
C GLY A 73 13.53 7.04 -13.48
N GLU A 74 13.19 8.22 -13.95
CA GLU A 74 12.85 8.51 -15.33
C GLU A 74 13.74 9.66 -15.85
N PRO A 75 14.88 9.33 -16.50
CA PRO A 75 15.82 10.35 -16.97
C PRO A 75 15.21 11.32 -17.97
N SER A 76 14.23 10.88 -18.77
CA SER A 76 13.49 11.74 -19.69
C SER A 76 12.64 12.79 -18.97
N GLU A 77 12.29 12.53 -17.71
CA GLU A 77 11.59 13.46 -16.79
C GLU A 77 12.56 14.12 -15.79
N GLY A 78 13.87 14.03 -16.01
CA GLY A 78 14.86 14.68 -15.16
C GLY A 78 15.13 13.99 -13.82
N THR A 79 14.79 12.71 -13.67
CA THR A 79 15.02 11.95 -12.43
C THR A 79 15.89 10.72 -12.62
N GLY A 80 16.67 10.36 -11.60
CA GLY A 80 17.51 9.17 -11.56
C GLY A 80 17.17 8.25 -10.38
N TRP A 81 18.18 7.58 -9.83
CA TRP A 81 18.02 6.63 -8.72
C TRP A 81 17.16 7.20 -7.59
N GLY A 82 16.13 6.45 -7.17
CA GLY A 82 15.19 6.90 -6.15
C GLY A 82 14.23 7.99 -6.63
N CYS A 83 13.99 8.13 -7.94
CA CYS A 83 13.22 9.25 -8.50
C CYS A 83 13.70 10.63 -8.01
N ILE A 84 15.01 10.75 -7.78
CA ILE A 84 15.67 11.98 -7.31
C ILE A 84 16.09 12.81 -8.53
N PRO A 85 16.03 14.16 -8.48
CA PRO A 85 16.57 15.01 -9.54
C PRO A 85 17.99 14.61 -9.95
N LEU A 86 18.27 14.60 -11.25
CA LEU A 86 19.55 14.08 -11.78
C LEU A 86 20.77 14.75 -11.14
N GLU A 87 20.70 16.04 -10.83
CA GLU A 87 21.73 16.81 -10.15
C GLU A 87 22.05 16.30 -8.73
N ASP A 88 21.07 15.74 -8.03
CA ASP A 88 21.17 15.33 -6.62
C ASP A 88 21.45 13.83 -6.44
N VAL A 89 21.39 13.03 -7.51
CA VAL A 89 21.53 11.56 -7.45
C VAL A 89 22.85 11.13 -6.82
N THR A 90 23.95 11.82 -7.13
CA THR A 90 25.28 11.46 -6.62
C THR A 90 25.37 11.65 -5.11
N GLU A 91 24.88 12.80 -4.61
CA GLU A 91 24.83 13.07 -3.18
C GLU A 91 23.90 12.09 -2.46
N ALA A 92 22.70 11.88 -2.98
CA ALA A 92 21.71 10.99 -2.36
C ALA A 92 22.22 9.55 -2.25
N LYS A 93 22.91 9.03 -3.28
CA LYS A 93 23.57 7.71 -3.22
C LYS A 93 24.69 7.68 -2.18
N ASN A 94 25.51 8.73 -2.08
CA ASN A 94 26.53 8.78 -1.04
C ASN A 94 25.90 8.73 0.35
N LEU A 95 24.86 9.54 0.59
CA LEU A 95 24.15 9.54 1.88
C LEU A 95 23.50 8.20 2.19
N TRP A 96 22.91 7.53 1.19
CA TRP A 96 22.35 6.17 1.33
C TRP A 96 23.39 5.18 1.88
N GLU A 97 24.58 5.20 1.31
CA GLU A 97 25.69 4.33 1.69
C GLU A 97 26.29 4.70 3.06
N THR A 98 26.55 6.00 3.29
CA THR A 98 27.32 6.47 4.45
C THR A 98 26.41 6.83 5.64
N LYS A 99 25.68 7.93 5.54
CA LYS A 99 24.85 8.49 6.62
C LYS A 99 23.73 7.53 7.05
N TYR A 100 23.10 6.88 6.09
CA TYR A 100 21.96 6.02 6.33
C TYR A 100 22.33 4.53 6.41
N GLY A 101 23.54 4.14 6.02
CA GLY A 101 24.06 2.78 6.18
C GLY A 101 23.22 1.71 5.46
N ARG A 102 22.67 2.06 4.29
CA ARG A 102 21.72 1.24 3.52
C ARG A 102 20.47 0.82 4.30
N ASP A 103 20.08 1.59 5.34
CA ASP A 103 18.86 1.33 6.10
C ASP A 103 17.66 2.08 5.47
N PRO A 104 16.69 1.38 4.86
CA PRO A 104 15.53 2.02 4.24
C PRO A 104 14.67 2.78 5.25
N LYS A 105 14.59 2.34 6.51
CA LYS A 105 13.85 3.05 7.57
C LYS A 105 14.45 4.41 7.88
N ARG A 106 15.78 4.53 7.80
CA ARG A 106 16.48 5.80 8.03
C ARG A 106 16.40 6.69 6.80
N PHE A 107 16.61 6.14 5.61
CA PHE A 107 16.58 6.88 4.35
C PHE A 107 15.19 7.47 4.05
N PHE A 108 14.13 6.67 4.23
CA PHE A 108 12.74 7.08 3.99
C PHE A 108 12.33 8.37 4.73
N LYS A 109 12.90 8.64 5.91
CA LYS A 109 12.59 9.85 6.67
C LYS A 109 12.97 11.14 5.93
N SER A 110 14.00 11.08 5.10
CA SER A 110 14.51 12.22 4.32
C SER A 110 14.11 12.14 2.84
N TYR A 111 13.96 10.93 2.31
CA TYR A 111 13.68 10.67 0.90
C TYR A 111 12.45 9.75 0.73
N PRO A 112 11.25 10.18 1.15
CA PRO A 112 10.06 9.34 1.05
C PRO A 112 9.63 9.07 -0.40
N LEU A 113 9.84 10.04 -1.31
CA LEU A 113 9.55 9.92 -2.74
C LEU A 113 10.41 8.86 -3.45
N SER A 114 11.56 8.49 -2.86
CA SER A 114 12.41 7.43 -3.40
C SER A 114 11.87 6.03 -3.19
N PHE A 115 10.76 5.90 -2.48
CA PHE A 115 10.10 4.64 -2.26
C PHE A 115 8.76 4.61 -3.00
N ARG A 116 8.23 3.43 -3.27
CA ARG A 116 6.89 3.21 -3.80
C ARG A 116 6.11 2.20 -2.98
N TRP A 117 4.79 2.34 -2.99
CA TRP A 117 3.89 1.32 -2.49
C TRP A 117 3.56 0.32 -3.59
N THR A 118 3.94 -0.95 -3.42
CA THR A 118 3.72 -1.98 -4.44
C THR A 118 2.25 -2.34 -4.69
N CYS A 119 1.31 -1.85 -3.86
CA CYS A 119 -0.12 -2.14 -4.00
C CYS A 119 -0.87 -1.25 -4.99
N CYS A 120 -0.44 -0.01 -5.15
CA CYS A 120 -1.08 1.00 -5.99
C CYS A 120 -0.08 1.73 -6.89
N GLY A 121 1.22 1.56 -6.64
CA GLY A 121 2.27 2.22 -7.40
C GLY A 121 2.39 3.72 -7.12
N THR A 122 1.81 4.24 -6.04
CA THR A 122 2.09 5.60 -5.57
C THR A 122 3.49 5.64 -4.95
N ASP A 123 4.14 6.80 -4.98
CA ASP A 123 5.37 7.01 -4.22
C ASP A 123 5.10 6.97 -2.70
N GLY A 124 6.17 6.86 -1.92
CA GLY A 124 6.11 6.73 -0.47
C GLY A 124 5.81 8.04 0.27
N GLY A 125 5.92 9.19 -0.41
CA GLY A 125 5.49 10.49 0.11
C GLY A 125 4.01 10.76 -0.13
N MET A 126 3.35 9.99 -1.00
CA MET A 126 1.92 10.08 -1.23
C MET A 126 1.13 9.67 0.02
N VAL A 127 0.48 10.65 0.65
CA VAL A 127 -0.32 10.47 1.88
C VAL A 127 -1.83 10.50 1.64
N TRP A 128 -2.26 10.35 0.38
CA TRP A 128 -3.65 10.36 -0.07
C TRP A 128 -3.83 9.40 -1.24
N GLY A 129 -5.04 8.91 -1.48
CA GLY A 129 -5.39 8.23 -2.73
C GLY A 129 -4.73 6.88 -2.91
N CYS A 130 -4.64 6.04 -1.86
CA CYS A 130 -4.27 4.64 -2.06
C CYS A 130 -5.34 3.95 -2.93
N ASP A 131 -5.07 3.84 -4.23
CA ASP A 131 -6.05 3.38 -5.20
C ASP A 131 -5.89 1.90 -5.52
N HIS A 132 -6.90 1.11 -5.18
CA HIS A 132 -6.92 -0.33 -5.45
C HIS A 132 -8.25 -0.72 -6.10
N HIS A 133 -8.18 -1.24 -7.31
CA HIS A 133 -9.38 -1.63 -8.06
C HIS A 133 -9.55 -3.14 -8.01
N GLY A 134 -10.04 -3.66 -6.88
CA GLY A 134 -10.34 -5.10 -6.73
C GLY A 134 -9.25 -5.94 -6.07
N THR A 135 -8.05 -5.39 -5.87
CA THR A 135 -6.93 -6.11 -5.23
C THR A 135 -6.77 -5.79 -3.74
N GLY A 136 -7.49 -4.78 -3.25
CA GLY A 136 -7.43 -4.36 -1.85
C GLY A 136 -8.22 -5.24 -0.90
N PRO A 137 -7.92 -5.15 0.41
CA PRO A 137 -8.61 -5.93 1.45
C PRO A 137 -10.07 -5.51 1.63
N GLN A 138 -10.44 -4.29 1.23
CA GLN A 138 -11.80 -3.76 1.27
C GLN A 138 -12.31 -3.48 -0.15
N PRO A 139 -13.64 -3.47 -0.38
CA PRO A 139 -14.21 -3.04 -1.64
C PRO A 139 -13.71 -1.64 -2.03
N CYS A 140 -13.31 -1.48 -3.29
CA CYS A 140 -12.98 -0.17 -3.86
C CYS A 140 -14.18 0.79 -3.78
N THR A 141 -13.95 2.07 -3.52
CA THR A 141 -15.02 3.07 -3.39
C THR A 141 -15.10 4.03 -4.57
N CYS A 142 -14.25 3.86 -5.60
CA CYS A 142 -14.24 4.74 -6.77
C CYS A 142 -15.47 4.55 -7.66
N ASP A 143 -15.81 5.60 -8.41
CA ASP A 143 -16.96 5.61 -9.33
C ASP A 143 -16.91 4.45 -10.33
N PHE A 144 -15.75 4.21 -10.95
CA PHE A 144 -15.60 3.15 -11.95
C PHE A 144 -15.93 1.76 -11.38
N CYS A 145 -15.41 1.43 -10.20
CA CYS A 145 -15.71 0.16 -9.55
C CYS A 145 -17.19 0.06 -9.14
N LYS A 146 -17.79 1.15 -8.64
CA LYS A 146 -19.23 1.21 -8.34
C LYS A 146 -20.10 1.02 -9.58
N MET A 147 -19.66 1.53 -10.72
CA MET A 147 -20.29 1.36 -12.02
C MET A 147 -20.06 -0.03 -12.64
N GLY A 148 -19.21 -0.88 -12.05
CA GLY A 148 -18.81 -2.14 -12.64
C GLY A 148 -17.95 -1.97 -13.90
N GLN A 149 -17.22 -0.86 -14.00
CA GLN A 149 -16.36 -0.51 -15.12
C GLN A 149 -14.89 -0.51 -14.69
N ALA A 150 -14.02 -0.95 -15.59
CA ALA A 150 -12.59 -0.78 -15.41
C ALA A 150 -12.22 0.70 -15.61
N LEU A 151 -11.12 1.15 -14.99
CA LEU A 151 -10.57 2.46 -15.32
C LEU A 151 -10.29 2.59 -16.83
N PRO A 152 -10.53 3.77 -17.43
CA PRO A 152 -10.07 4.10 -18.78
C PRO A 152 -8.55 4.05 -18.91
N ASP A 153 -8.06 3.75 -20.12
CA ASP A 153 -6.63 3.65 -20.42
C ASP A 153 -5.87 4.94 -20.08
N HIS A 154 -6.42 6.12 -20.40
CA HIS A 154 -5.77 7.41 -20.09
C HIS A 154 -5.59 7.68 -18.58
N ILE A 155 -6.40 7.05 -17.71
CA ILE A 155 -6.25 7.11 -16.24
C ILE A 155 -5.30 6.00 -15.77
N PHE A 156 -5.42 4.80 -16.36
CA PHE A 156 -4.68 3.65 -15.88
C PHE A 156 -3.23 3.60 -16.38
N ASP A 157 -2.97 3.92 -17.64
CA ASP A 157 -1.69 3.79 -18.33
C ASP A 157 -0.71 4.94 -18.05
N MET A 158 -0.90 5.63 -16.91
CA MET A 158 0.08 6.58 -16.40
C MET A 158 1.42 5.86 -16.19
N THR A 159 2.34 6.06 -17.13
CA THR A 159 3.67 5.46 -17.10
C THR A 159 4.55 6.30 -16.19
N THR A 160 4.52 6.02 -14.89
CA THR A 160 5.38 6.68 -13.91
C THR A 160 6.48 5.74 -13.45
N ALA A 161 7.60 6.31 -13.00
CA ALA A 161 8.69 5.53 -12.43
C ALA A 161 8.22 4.65 -11.25
N SER A 162 7.27 5.13 -10.44
CA SER A 162 6.72 4.38 -9.30
C SER A 162 5.89 3.16 -9.71
N ARG A 163 5.24 3.17 -10.89
CA ARG A 163 4.44 2.04 -11.39
C ARG A 163 5.24 1.01 -12.18
N ARG A 164 6.48 1.32 -12.57
CA ARG A 164 7.35 0.45 -13.40
C ARG A 164 7.45 -1.00 -12.89
N GLY A 165 7.00 -1.96 -13.67
CA GLY A 165 7.09 -3.38 -13.33
C GLY A 165 6.08 -3.86 -12.27
N LEU A 166 5.09 -3.04 -11.90
CA LEU A 166 3.94 -3.51 -11.13
C LEU A 166 2.83 -3.99 -12.06
N THR A 167 2.20 -5.11 -11.72
CA THR A 167 0.93 -5.54 -12.32
C THR A 167 -0.20 -5.04 -11.43
N LEU A 168 -0.76 -3.88 -11.77
CA LEU A 168 -1.87 -3.28 -11.04
C LEU A 168 -3.20 -3.67 -11.68
N SER A 169 -4.23 -3.86 -10.88
CA SER A 169 -5.59 -4.11 -11.40
C SER A 169 -6.22 -2.81 -11.85
N ARG A 170 -6.89 -2.85 -13.00
CA ARG A 170 -7.71 -1.76 -13.53
C ARG A 170 -9.14 -1.79 -13.00
N GLY A 171 -9.50 -2.82 -12.24
CA GLY A 171 -10.87 -3.08 -11.81
C GLY A 171 -11.75 -3.61 -12.95
N PRO A 172 -13.07 -3.58 -12.76
CA PRO A 172 -13.76 -3.15 -11.54
C PRO A 172 -13.50 -4.11 -10.37
N ASP A 173 -13.63 -3.62 -9.15
CA ASP A 173 -13.78 -4.48 -7.98
C ASP A 173 -15.19 -5.08 -7.97
N PRO A 174 -15.37 -6.41 -8.11
CA PRO A 174 -16.70 -7.00 -8.17
C PRO A 174 -17.49 -6.84 -6.87
N ARG A 175 -16.82 -6.57 -5.74
CA ARG A 175 -17.47 -6.33 -4.44
C ARG A 175 -18.06 -4.93 -4.33
N SER A 176 -17.76 -4.04 -5.26
CA SER A 176 -18.09 -2.62 -5.19
C SER A 176 -19.28 -2.20 -6.03
N TYR A 177 -19.74 -3.07 -6.94
CA TYR A 177 -20.86 -2.74 -7.82
C TYR A 177 -22.13 -2.46 -7.02
N ASP A 178 -22.75 -1.30 -7.29
CA ASP A 178 -24.03 -0.91 -6.72
C ASP A 178 -24.86 -0.18 -7.80
N PRO A 179 -26.05 -0.70 -8.17
CA PRO A 179 -26.83 -0.14 -9.27
C PRO A 179 -27.24 1.32 -9.10
N LEU A 180 -27.57 1.76 -7.87
CA LEU A 180 -28.00 3.13 -7.61
C LEU A 180 -26.80 4.08 -7.68
N GLN A 181 -25.70 3.70 -7.03
CA GLN A 181 -24.45 4.46 -7.09
C GLN A 181 -23.89 4.51 -8.52
N ALA A 182 -24.04 3.44 -9.31
CA ALA A 182 -23.62 3.43 -10.70
C ALA A 182 -24.33 4.53 -11.49
N GLU A 183 -25.65 4.67 -11.33
CA GLU A 183 -26.41 5.70 -12.04
C GLU A 183 -26.05 7.12 -11.57
N ILE A 184 -25.90 7.30 -10.25
CA ILE A 184 -25.44 8.58 -9.67
C ILE A 184 -24.06 8.95 -10.22
N SER A 185 -23.11 8.01 -10.25
CA SER A 185 -21.77 8.23 -10.75
C SER A 185 -21.77 8.56 -12.25
N ARG A 186 -22.56 7.86 -13.09
CA ARG A 186 -22.69 8.20 -14.52
C ARG A 186 -23.21 9.61 -14.73
N MET A 187 -24.30 9.97 -14.04
CA MET A 187 -24.90 11.30 -14.15
C MET A 187 -23.92 12.39 -13.69
N GLY A 188 -23.30 12.20 -12.52
CA GLY A 188 -22.36 13.16 -11.94
C GLY A 188 -21.15 13.39 -12.84
N ARG A 189 -20.54 12.31 -13.34
CA ARG A 189 -19.38 12.39 -14.25
C ARG A 189 -19.73 13.05 -15.58
N GLY A 190 -20.89 12.74 -16.15
CA GLY A 190 -21.39 13.37 -17.36
C GLY A 190 -21.61 14.88 -17.19
N LEU A 191 -22.23 15.30 -16.09
CA LEU A 191 -22.44 16.72 -15.76
C LEU A 191 -21.13 17.48 -15.55
N MET A 192 -20.14 16.83 -14.93
CA MET A 192 -18.82 17.39 -14.67
C MET A 192 -17.85 17.27 -15.85
N GLY A 193 -18.27 16.67 -16.97
CA GLY A 193 -17.42 16.47 -18.14
C GLY A 193 -16.23 15.53 -17.91
N MET A 194 -16.32 14.63 -16.93
CA MET A 194 -15.22 13.74 -16.52
C MET A 194 -15.06 12.49 -17.39
N ASP A 195 -15.96 12.28 -18.34
CA ASP A 195 -15.94 11.15 -19.28
C ASP A 195 -15.35 11.53 -20.66
N LYS A 196 -14.82 12.76 -20.77
CA LYS A 196 -14.16 13.29 -21.98
C LYS A 196 -12.66 13.30 -21.82
#